data_AF-A0A7Y3IZC2-F1
#
_entry.id   AF-A0A7Y3IZC2-F1
#
_cell.length_a   1.000
_cell.length_b   1.000
_cell.length_c   1.000
_cell.angle_alpha   90.00
_cell.angle_beta   90.00
_cell.angle_gamma   90.00
#
_symmetry.space_group_name_H-M   'P 1'
#
loop_
_entity.id
_entity.type
_entity.pdbx_description
1 polymer ?
#
loop_
_entity_poly.entity_id
_entity_poly.type
_entity_poly.pdbx_seq_one_letter_code
_entity_poly.pdbx_strand_id
1 'polypeptide(L)'
;MTKGSCNLCGRCCQAIALRDDWTRFENYQGGGDRGFVAKHWKPISKEEATKVNAYLLSNPNFRGYNFYTCDWFDKEKRICSHHEERPSVCRDYPWYGGQVRTDEVFYSDDCGYKIDRERQRVIEVLRSFLIRISPVLEIGEERSLVTKIED
;
A
#
# COMPACT_ATOMS: atom_id res chain seq x y z
N MET A 1 -1.91 -7.35 16.06
CA MET A 1 -2.33 -6.11 15.35
C MET A 1 -2.97 -6.50 14.03
N THR A 2 -4.25 -6.24 13.83
CA THR A 2 -4.95 -6.46 12.55
C THR A 2 -4.38 -5.51 11.50
N LYS A 3 -3.65 -6.02 10.51
CA LYS A 3 -3.32 -5.23 9.32
C LYS A 3 -4.63 -4.84 8.62
N GLY A 4 -4.70 -3.63 8.06
CA GLY A 4 -5.67 -3.28 7.05
C GLY A 4 -5.63 -4.33 5.92
N SER A 5 -6.80 -4.67 5.39
CA SER A 5 -6.93 -5.61 4.30
C SER A 5 -7.71 -4.99 3.16
N CYS A 6 -7.64 -5.62 1.99
CA CYS A 6 -8.56 -5.33 0.90
C CYS A 6 -10.00 -5.40 1.43
N ASN A 7 -10.74 -4.29 1.33
CA ASN A 7 -12.15 -4.23 1.70
C ASN A 7 -13.07 -4.64 0.55
N LEU A 8 -12.53 -5.29 -0.49
CA LEU A 8 -13.25 -5.76 -1.68
C LEU A 8 -14.04 -4.66 -2.42
N CYS A 9 -13.64 -3.39 -2.30
CA CYS A 9 -14.32 -2.30 -3.04
C CYS A 9 -14.08 -2.36 -4.56
N GLY A 10 -13.06 -3.10 -5.00
CA GLY A 10 -12.70 -3.28 -6.42
C GLY A 10 -12.09 -2.05 -7.10
N ARG A 11 -11.92 -0.91 -6.42
CA ARG A 11 -11.51 0.35 -7.06
C ARG A 11 -10.09 0.33 -7.64
N CYS A 12 -9.15 -0.34 -6.98
CA CYS A 12 -7.79 -0.54 -7.52
C CYS A 12 -7.77 -1.56 -8.65
N CYS A 13 -8.72 -2.50 -8.69
CA CYS A 13 -8.82 -3.51 -9.74
C CYS A 13 -9.56 -3.01 -10.99
N GLN A 14 -10.45 -2.03 -10.84
CA GLN A 14 -11.23 -1.42 -11.94
C GLN A 14 -10.35 -0.67 -12.94
N ALA A 15 -9.41 0.10 -12.43
CA ALA A 15 -8.45 0.85 -13.21
C ALA A 15 -7.13 0.86 -12.42
N ILE A 16 -6.21 0.02 -12.84
CA ILE A 16 -4.91 -0.16 -12.20
C ILE A 16 -3.99 0.92 -12.73
N ALA A 17 -3.42 1.71 -11.84
CA ALA A 17 -2.52 2.80 -12.16
C ALA A 17 -1.07 2.39 -11.83
N LEU A 18 -0.18 2.44 -12.83
CA LEU A 18 1.25 2.28 -12.66
C LEU A 18 2.01 3.46 -13.27
N ARG A 19 3.22 3.74 -12.79
CA ARG A 19 4.13 4.70 -13.44
C ARG A 19 4.82 4.11 -14.67
N ASP A 20 4.93 2.79 -14.70
CA ASP A 20 5.48 2.04 -15.81
C ASP A 20 4.55 2.11 -17.02
N ASP A 21 5.12 2.21 -18.22
CA ASP A 21 4.39 2.19 -19.48
C ASP A 21 4.25 0.75 -20.03
N TRP A 22 3.38 0.57 -21.03
CA TRP A 22 3.06 -0.75 -21.56
C TRP A 22 4.25 -1.43 -22.27
N THR A 23 5.24 -0.69 -22.77
CA THR A 23 6.38 -1.27 -23.49
C THR A 23 7.22 -2.19 -22.61
N ARG A 24 7.11 -2.06 -21.27
CA ARG A 24 7.74 -3.00 -20.31
C ARG A 24 7.11 -4.38 -20.29
N PHE A 25 5.88 -4.51 -20.74
CA PHE A 25 5.09 -5.75 -20.69
C PHE A 25 4.78 -6.26 -22.09
N GLU A 26 4.73 -5.39 -23.08
CA GLU A 26 4.54 -5.73 -24.48
C GLU A 26 5.63 -6.70 -24.93
N ASN A 27 5.22 -7.90 -25.38
CA ASN A 27 6.08 -9.01 -25.78
C ASN A 27 6.81 -9.75 -24.64
N TYR A 28 6.52 -9.48 -23.37
CA TYR A 28 7.09 -10.28 -22.28
C TYR A 28 6.57 -11.73 -22.32
N GLN A 29 7.49 -12.70 -22.50
CA GLN A 29 7.18 -14.14 -22.59
C GLN A 29 7.55 -14.94 -21.34
N GLY A 30 8.00 -14.28 -20.27
CA GLY A 30 8.39 -14.95 -19.02
C GLY A 30 7.20 -15.32 -18.13
N GLY A 31 7.49 -15.98 -17.01
CA GLY A 31 6.49 -16.33 -15.99
C GLY A 31 6.31 -15.28 -14.89
N GLY A 32 5.67 -15.68 -13.80
CA GLY A 32 5.47 -14.86 -12.60
C GLY A 32 4.56 -13.64 -12.82
N ASP A 33 4.70 -12.64 -11.96
CA ASP A 33 3.84 -11.45 -11.98
C ASP A 33 3.92 -10.66 -13.29
N ARG A 34 5.11 -10.55 -13.89
CA ARG A 34 5.25 -9.87 -15.19
C ARG A 34 4.57 -10.64 -16.31
N GLY A 35 4.67 -11.97 -16.29
CA GLY A 35 3.96 -12.83 -17.24
C GLY A 35 2.45 -12.70 -17.09
N PHE A 36 1.98 -12.64 -15.85
CA PHE A 36 0.58 -12.37 -15.56
C PHE A 36 0.13 -11.01 -16.09
N VAL A 37 0.86 -9.92 -15.79
CA VAL A 37 0.53 -8.56 -16.27
C VAL A 37 0.49 -8.53 -17.79
N ALA A 38 1.50 -9.07 -18.48
CA ALA A 38 1.56 -9.10 -19.93
C ALA A 38 0.39 -9.86 -20.57
N LYS A 39 -0.12 -10.90 -19.89
CA LYS A 39 -1.22 -11.74 -20.38
C LYS A 39 -2.61 -11.18 -20.07
N HIS A 40 -2.80 -10.63 -18.87
CA HIS A 40 -4.11 -10.34 -18.31
C HIS A 40 -4.43 -8.86 -18.19
N TRP A 41 -3.43 -7.99 -18.22
CA TRP A 41 -3.66 -6.55 -18.19
C TRP A 41 -3.71 -5.98 -19.60
N LYS A 42 -4.56 -4.97 -19.79
CA LYS A 42 -4.70 -4.24 -21.05
C LYS A 42 -4.61 -2.75 -20.76
N PRO A 43 -3.82 -1.99 -21.52
CA PRO A 43 -3.79 -0.54 -21.36
C PRO A 43 -5.18 0.05 -21.65
N ILE A 44 -5.57 1.03 -20.85
CA ILE A 44 -6.78 1.83 -21.04
C ILE A 44 -6.42 3.32 -20.99
N SER A 45 -7.22 4.15 -21.65
CA SER A 45 -7.04 5.59 -21.62
C SER A 45 -7.33 6.17 -20.23
N LYS A 46 -6.85 7.38 -19.97
CA LYS A 46 -7.19 8.10 -18.73
C LYS A 46 -8.70 8.37 -18.64
N GLU A 47 -9.33 8.64 -19.77
CA GLU A 47 -10.78 8.85 -19.86
C GLU A 47 -11.53 7.57 -19.51
N GLU A 48 -11.08 6.41 -19.99
CA GLU A 48 -11.66 5.11 -19.62
C GLU A 48 -11.47 4.78 -18.14
N ALA A 49 -10.26 5.02 -17.60
CA ALA A 49 -9.96 4.81 -16.19
C ALA A 49 -10.82 5.69 -15.28
N THR A 50 -11.00 6.97 -15.63
CA THR A 50 -11.77 7.92 -14.83
C THR A 50 -13.29 7.69 -14.93
N LYS A 51 -13.80 7.12 -16.03
CA LYS A 51 -15.20 6.65 -16.12
C LYS A 51 -15.53 5.58 -15.08
N VAL A 52 -14.59 4.67 -14.78
CA VAL A 52 -14.81 3.58 -13.81
C VAL A 52 -14.38 3.96 -12.39
N ASN A 53 -13.42 4.90 -12.24
CA ASN A 53 -13.01 5.43 -10.95
C ASN A 53 -12.68 6.93 -11.04
N ALA A 54 -13.69 7.77 -10.79
CA ALA A 54 -13.57 9.23 -10.83
C ALA A 54 -12.53 9.79 -9.85
N TYR A 55 -12.17 9.05 -8.78
CA TYR A 55 -11.14 9.47 -7.82
C TYR A 55 -9.76 9.64 -8.49
N LEU A 56 -9.49 8.92 -9.57
CA LEU A 56 -8.26 9.04 -10.34
C LEU A 56 -8.09 10.42 -11.00
N LEU A 57 -9.21 11.11 -11.29
CA LEU A 57 -9.18 12.46 -11.85
C LEU A 57 -8.91 13.51 -10.76
N SER A 58 -9.55 13.36 -9.60
CA SER A 58 -9.51 14.34 -8.52
C SER A 58 -8.21 14.28 -7.70
N ASN A 59 -7.51 13.14 -7.72
CA ASN A 59 -6.29 12.97 -6.94
C ASN A 59 -5.03 13.28 -7.78
N PRO A 60 -4.34 14.41 -7.52
CA PRO A 60 -3.17 14.82 -8.31
C PRO A 60 -1.99 13.85 -8.20
N ASN A 61 -1.99 12.96 -7.20
CA ASN A 61 -0.92 11.97 -7.03
C ASN A 61 -0.90 10.91 -8.14
N PHE A 62 -1.99 10.76 -8.92
CA PHE A 62 -2.01 9.91 -10.12
C PHE A 62 -1.50 10.63 -11.39
N ARG A 63 -0.95 11.84 -11.28
CA ARG A 63 -0.33 12.52 -12.42
C ARG A 63 0.85 11.71 -12.96
N GLY A 64 0.84 11.48 -14.27
CA GLY A 64 1.90 10.73 -14.97
C GLY A 64 1.80 9.21 -14.80
N TYR A 65 0.68 8.70 -14.32
CA TYR A 65 0.41 7.26 -14.30
C TYR A 65 -0.21 6.83 -15.63
N ASN A 66 0.12 5.61 -16.04
CA ASN A 66 -0.55 4.83 -17.06
C ASN A 66 -1.62 3.96 -16.40
N PHE A 67 -2.69 3.68 -17.14
CA PHE A 67 -3.85 2.96 -16.62
C PHE A 67 -4.04 1.65 -17.36
N TYR A 68 -4.47 0.63 -16.62
CA TYR A 68 -4.69 -0.71 -17.11
C TYR A 68 -6.00 -1.27 -16.56
N THR A 69 -6.60 -2.18 -17.30
CA THR A 69 -7.70 -3.04 -16.83
C THR A 69 -7.24 -4.49 -16.82
N CYS A 70 -7.83 -5.33 -15.98
CA CYS A 70 -7.52 -6.76 -15.90
C CYS A 70 -8.73 -7.58 -16.34
N ASP A 71 -8.52 -8.59 -17.18
CA ASP A 71 -9.60 -9.47 -17.65
C ASP A 71 -10.12 -10.46 -16.58
N TRP A 72 -9.38 -10.65 -15.49
CA TRP A 72 -9.85 -11.40 -14.31
C TRP A 72 -10.75 -10.59 -13.38
N PHE A 73 -10.87 -9.28 -13.59
CA PHE A 73 -11.75 -8.46 -12.77
C PHE A 73 -13.19 -8.49 -13.30
N ASP A 74 -14.11 -9.04 -12.51
CA ASP A 74 -15.55 -8.99 -12.78
C ASP A 74 -16.06 -7.58 -12.47
N LYS A 75 -16.37 -6.83 -13.52
CA LYS A 75 -16.79 -5.42 -13.41
C LYS A 75 -18.17 -5.26 -12.77
N GLU A 76 -19.04 -6.25 -12.91
CA GLU A 76 -20.41 -6.23 -12.38
C GLU A 76 -20.40 -6.55 -10.89
N LYS A 77 -19.73 -7.64 -10.50
CA LYS A 77 -19.61 -8.05 -9.10
C LYS A 77 -18.56 -7.25 -8.33
N ARG A 78 -17.75 -6.46 -9.05
CA ARG A 78 -16.62 -5.67 -8.53
C ARG A 78 -15.60 -6.50 -7.76
N ILE A 79 -15.39 -7.75 -8.16
CA ILE A 79 -14.47 -8.68 -7.50
C ILE A 79 -13.54 -9.35 -8.53
N CYS A 80 -12.32 -9.67 -8.11
CA CYS A 80 -11.45 -10.52 -8.92
C CYS A 80 -12.01 -11.94 -8.93
N SER A 81 -12.21 -12.53 -10.10
CA SER A 81 -12.68 -13.91 -10.25
C SER A 81 -11.72 -14.94 -9.69
N HIS A 82 -10.45 -14.56 -9.50
CA HIS A 82 -9.39 -15.39 -8.93
C HIS A 82 -8.81 -14.71 -7.68
N HIS A 83 -9.66 -14.17 -6.80
CA HIS A 83 -9.21 -13.42 -5.62
C HIS A 83 -8.22 -14.25 -4.78
N GLU A 84 -8.54 -15.48 -4.41
CA GLU A 84 -7.68 -16.31 -3.55
C GLU A 84 -6.36 -16.70 -4.22
N GLU A 85 -6.35 -16.86 -5.53
CA GLU A 85 -5.18 -17.28 -6.33
C GLU A 85 -4.45 -16.10 -6.98
N ARG A 86 -4.81 -14.86 -6.62
CA ARG A 86 -4.28 -13.67 -7.27
C ARG A 86 -2.74 -13.60 -7.12
N PRO A 87 -2.02 -13.18 -8.17
CA PRO A 87 -0.57 -13.07 -8.18
C PRO A 87 -0.07 -12.01 -7.18
N SER A 88 1.22 -12.02 -6.84
CA SER A 88 1.78 -11.14 -5.79
C SER A 88 1.58 -9.65 -6.11
N VAL A 89 1.67 -9.25 -7.38
CA VAL A 89 1.35 -7.89 -7.84
C VAL A 89 -0.04 -7.41 -7.41
N CYS A 90 -1.01 -8.32 -7.23
CA CYS A 90 -2.35 -7.99 -6.72
C CYS A 90 -2.53 -8.34 -5.24
N ARG A 91 -1.98 -9.47 -4.78
CA ARG A 91 -2.14 -9.96 -3.41
C ARG A 91 -1.44 -9.08 -2.39
N ASP A 92 -0.26 -8.61 -2.76
CA ASP A 92 0.64 -7.93 -1.84
C ASP A 92 0.46 -6.41 -1.92
N TYR A 93 -0.37 -5.91 -2.84
CA TYR A 93 -0.74 -4.49 -2.90
C TYR A 93 -1.28 -4.02 -1.53
N PRO A 94 -0.90 -2.81 -1.06
CA PRO A 94 0.04 -1.87 -1.70
C PRO A 94 1.50 -2.03 -1.26
N TRP A 95 1.79 -2.97 -0.37
CA TRP A 95 3.08 -3.04 0.30
C TRP A 95 4.10 -3.92 -0.43
N TYR A 96 3.66 -4.82 -1.31
CA TYR A 96 4.47 -5.74 -2.10
C TYR A 96 5.48 -6.53 -1.26
N GLY A 97 5.03 -7.03 -0.11
CA GLY A 97 5.86 -7.71 0.89
C GLY A 97 6.78 -6.80 1.71
N GLY A 98 6.80 -5.50 1.42
CA GLY A 98 7.58 -4.49 2.12
C GLY A 98 6.91 -3.90 3.37
N GLN A 99 7.55 -2.86 3.91
CA GLN A 99 7.02 -2.10 5.03
C GLN A 99 5.88 -1.19 4.59
N VAL A 100 4.97 -0.89 5.52
CA VAL A 100 3.90 0.09 5.30
C VAL A 100 4.52 1.45 5.03
N ARG A 101 4.09 2.07 3.93
CA ARG A 101 4.57 3.38 3.50
C ARG A 101 3.55 4.47 3.83
N THR A 102 4.04 5.62 4.30
CA THR A 102 3.19 6.77 4.67
C THR A 102 2.84 7.69 3.50
N ASP A 103 3.53 7.53 2.37
CA ASP A 103 3.37 8.26 1.11
C ASP A 103 2.56 7.49 0.04
N GLU A 104 1.99 6.33 0.40
CA GLU A 104 1.20 5.51 -0.52
C GLU A 104 -0.06 6.22 -1.02
N VAL A 105 -0.31 6.09 -2.32
CA VAL A 105 -1.46 6.68 -3.02
C VAL A 105 -2.55 5.62 -3.17
N PHE A 106 -3.71 5.87 -2.59
CA PHE A 106 -4.84 4.95 -2.65
C PHE A 106 -5.83 5.33 -3.76
N TYR A 107 -6.62 4.36 -4.20
CA TYR A 107 -7.63 4.52 -5.26
C TYR A 107 -8.95 5.13 -4.79
N SER A 108 -9.05 5.49 -3.51
CA SER A 108 -10.24 6.08 -2.90
C SER A 108 -10.02 6.54 -1.49
N ASP A 109 -11.00 7.30 -0.99
CA ASP A 109 -10.96 7.76 0.39
C ASP A 109 -11.29 6.70 1.42
N ASP A 110 -12.04 5.68 1.03
CA ASP A 110 -12.51 4.56 1.84
C ASP A 110 -11.65 3.29 1.70
N CYS A 111 -10.44 3.40 1.13
CA CYS A 111 -9.54 2.25 0.97
C CYS A 111 -9.16 1.62 2.33
N GLY A 112 -9.43 0.33 2.50
CA GLY A 112 -9.18 -0.41 3.74
C GLY A 112 -7.70 -0.44 4.20
N TYR A 113 -6.76 -0.36 3.25
CA TYR A 113 -5.32 -0.28 3.55
C TYR A 113 -4.88 1.05 4.19
N LYS A 114 -5.73 2.09 4.19
CA LYS A 114 -5.43 3.33 4.92
C LYS A 114 -5.25 3.10 6.42
N ILE A 115 -5.91 2.09 6.99
CA ILE A 115 -5.79 1.76 8.41
C ILE A 115 -4.34 1.37 8.77
N ASP A 116 -3.66 0.62 7.89
CA ASP A 116 -2.23 0.31 8.06
C ASP A 116 -1.40 1.58 8.08
N ARG A 117 -1.64 2.46 7.10
CA ARG A 117 -0.90 3.71 6.96
C ARG A 117 -1.04 4.61 8.18
N GLU A 118 -2.26 4.80 8.68
CA GLU A 118 -2.49 5.67 9.84
C GLU A 118 -1.86 5.07 11.11
N ARG A 119 -1.90 3.74 11.30
CA ARG A 119 -1.14 3.10 12.39
C ARG A 119 0.35 3.34 12.28
N GLN A 120 0.91 3.19 11.08
CA GLN A 120 2.34 3.41 10.83
C GLN A 120 2.75 4.86 11.15
N ARG A 121 1.93 5.85 10.77
CA ARG A 121 2.16 7.26 11.12
C ARG A 121 2.18 7.50 12.63
N VAL A 122 1.24 6.91 13.37
CA VAL A 122 1.22 7.04 14.84
C VAL A 122 2.50 6.44 15.45
N ILE A 123 2.94 5.28 14.97
CA ILE A 123 4.19 4.64 15.44
C ILE A 123 5.39 5.56 15.17
N GLU A 124 5.48 6.18 13.98
CA GLU A 124 6.56 7.10 13.62
C GLU A 124 6.56 8.36 14.50
N VAL A 125 5.40 8.93 14.80
CA VAL A 125 5.26 10.07 15.72
C VAL A 125 5.71 9.69 17.12
N LEU A 126 5.24 8.55 17.65
CA LEU A 126 5.63 8.07 18.98
C LEU A 126 7.14 7.80 19.07
N ARG A 127 7.74 7.18 18.05
CA ARG A 127 9.19 6.98 17.99
C ARG A 127 9.95 8.30 17.99
N SER A 128 9.50 9.27 17.18
CA SER A 128 10.11 10.61 17.14
C SER A 128 10.03 11.32 18.50
N PHE A 129 8.90 11.17 19.21
CA PHE A 129 8.73 11.71 20.55
C PHE A 129 9.62 11.02 21.59
N LEU A 130 9.67 9.68 21.59
CA LEU A 130 10.52 8.90 22.49
C LEU A 130 12.01 9.22 22.32
N ILE A 131 12.49 9.37 21.09
CA ILE A 131 13.87 9.78 20.80
C ILE A 131 14.17 11.17 21.39
N ARG A 132 13.19 12.09 21.38
CA ARG A 132 13.36 13.46 21.91
C ARG A 132 13.36 13.55 23.44
N ILE A 133 12.69 12.63 24.13
CA ILE A 133 12.69 12.60 25.61
C ILE A 133 13.80 11.72 26.19
N SER A 134 14.42 10.85 25.39
CA SER A 134 15.52 9.98 25.84
C SER A 134 16.74 10.71 26.42
N PRO A 135 17.16 11.92 25.98
CA PRO A 135 18.25 12.65 26.62
C PRO A 135 17.88 13.22 28.01
N VAL A 136 16.59 13.21 28.38
CA VAL A 136 16.11 13.77 29.65
C VAL A 136 16.11 12.72 30.77
N LEU A 137 16.22 11.44 30.44
CA LEU A 137 16.25 10.34 31.43
C LEU A 137 17.67 9.91 31.86
N GLU A 138 18.73 10.48 31.29
CA GLU A 138 20.11 10.25 31.75
C GLU A 138 20.62 11.28 32.78
N ILE A 139 19.75 12.14 33.30
CA ILE A 139 20.12 13.13 34.33
C ILE A 139 19.17 12.98 35.53
N GLY A 140 19.41 11.97 36.38
CA GLY A 140 18.60 11.77 37.58
C GLY A 140 18.96 10.55 38.41
N GLU A 141 19.96 10.71 39.27
CA GLU A 141 20.16 9.98 40.54
C GLU A 141 20.44 8.46 40.50
N GLU A 142 21.71 8.10 40.28
CA GLU A 142 22.34 7.00 41.04
C GLU A 142 23.28 7.58 42.11
N ARG A 143 22.70 8.04 43.22
CA ARG A 143 23.41 8.18 44.50
C ARG A 143 22.47 7.78 45.64
N SER A 144 22.56 6.52 46.05
CA SER A 144 22.17 6.06 47.38
C SER A 144 22.82 4.70 47.61
N LEU A 145 24.03 4.69 48.17
CA LEU A 145 24.26 4.33 49.58
C LEU A 145 23.92 2.86 49.90
N VAL A 146 24.76 1.95 49.42
CA VAL A 146 24.99 0.68 50.13
C VAL A 146 25.95 0.97 51.28
N THR A 147 25.43 1.59 52.32
CA THR A 147 26.06 1.63 53.64
C THR A 147 25.68 0.37 54.40
N LYS A 148 26.71 -0.29 54.92
CA LYS A 148 26.69 -1.33 55.95
C LYS A 148 25.78 -0.96 57.14
N ILE A 149 25.19 -1.99 57.77
CA ILE A 149 24.92 -2.26 59.21
C ILE A 149 24.20 -3.63 59.20
N GLU A 150 24.88 -4.76 59.49
CA GLU A 150 25.00 -5.47 60.80
C GLU A 150 23.60 -5.97 61.27
N ASP A 151 23.36 -7.28 61.49
CA ASP A 151 24.11 -8.23 62.35
C ASP A 151 24.41 -9.61 61.71
#